data_AF-A0A5C6DG31-F1
#
_entry.id   AF-A0A5C6DG31-F1
#
_cell.length_a   1.000
_cell.length_b   1.000
_cell.length_c   1.000
_cell.angle_alpha   90.00
_cell.angle_beta   90.00
_cell.angle_gamma   90.00
#
_symmetry.space_group_name_H-M   'P 1'
#
loop_
_entity.id
_entity.type
_entity.pdbx_description
1 polymer ?
#
loop_
_entity_poly.entity_id
_entity_poly.type
_entity_poly.pdbx_seq_one_letter_code
_entity_poly.pdbx_strand_id
1 'polypeptide(L)'
;MLIGRANEIEEIVDAVSQRKNLFLFGPESVGKTVIVKHVLDKTGDKGILYSDNCSTIKTSLAGFLKGDYDSSFLSCRNITSLRKLFYKKVHKEKPYLIFDHMGSVGSKFFSYLENLLDEHPALFIARSPDPGEIGDLSLLLFSFDKLEVCNLNRKHAFELITHFIESFGLVVDKVDHFRKEVFRLSSGNPATIREICHYAGKEEYKVGKEIKFRLLNLDRKIDALRL
;
A
#
# COMPACT_ATOMS: atom_id res chain seq x y z
N MET A 1 -9.77 -4.45 -9.98
CA MET A 1 -9.67 -3.41 -11.01
C MET A 1 -8.93 -2.21 -10.43
N LEU A 2 -7.95 -1.64 -11.15
CA LEU A 2 -7.33 -0.35 -10.78
C LEU A 2 -7.92 0.74 -11.65
N ILE A 3 -8.37 1.83 -11.03
CA ILE A 3 -9.06 2.94 -11.70
C ILE A 3 -8.26 4.21 -11.45
N GLY A 4 -7.92 4.93 -12.52
CA GLY A 4 -7.30 6.24 -12.42
C GLY A 4 -5.88 6.25 -11.87
N ARG A 5 -5.13 5.14 -12.04
CA ARG A 5 -3.75 4.95 -11.53
C ARG A 5 -2.71 4.76 -12.64
N ALA A 6 -3.02 5.20 -13.86
CA ALA A 6 -2.17 4.92 -15.02
C ALA A 6 -0.77 5.55 -14.86
N ASN A 7 -0.71 6.81 -14.43
CA ASN A 7 0.55 7.53 -14.24
C ASN A 7 1.39 6.89 -13.12
N GLU A 8 0.77 6.56 -11.98
CA GLU A 8 1.50 5.92 -10.88
C GLU A 8 2.04 4.53 -11.27
N ILE A 9 1.30 3.78 -12.10
CA ILE A 9 1.77 2.50 -12.66
C ILE A 9 2.97 2.71 -13.57
N GLU A 10 2.92 3.69 -14.47
CA GLU A 10 3.99 3.99 -15.42
C GLU A 10 5.28 4.39 -14.69
N GLU A 11 5.21 5.31 -13.74
CA GLU A 11 6.35 5.76 -12.93
C GLU A 11 6.98 4.61 -12.12
N ILE A 12 6.18 3.69 -11.57
CA ILE A 12 6.70 2.52 -10.84
C ILE A 12 7.37 1.54 -11.80
N VAL A 13 6.79 1.29 -12.98
CA VAL A 13 7.39 0.44 -14.02
C VAL A 13 8.73 1.02 -14.48
N ASP A 14 8.78 2.33 -14.70
CA ASP A 14 9.98 3.04 -15.11
C ASP A 14 11.06 2.98 -14.04
N ALA A 15 10.73 3.22 -12.76
CA ALA A 15 11.68 3.13 -11.67
C ALA A 15 12.25 1.71 -11.50
N VAL A 16 11.42 0.68 -11.61
CA VAL A 16 11.84 -0.73 -11.50
C VAL A 16 12.73 -1.12 -12.69
N SER A 17 12.35 -0.74 -13.91
CA SER A 17 13.10 -1.08 -15.13
C SER A 17 14.45 -0.35 -15.21
N GLN A 18 14.48 0.94 -14.82
CA GLN A 18 15.69 1.76 -14.76
C GLN A 18 16.49 1.53 -13.48
N ARG A 19 16.03 0.65 -12.59
CA ARG A 19 16.71 0.31 -11.33
C ARG A 19 17.02 1.54 -10.48
N LYS A 20 16.06 2.47 -10.38
CA LYS A 20 16.15 3.70 -9.59
C LYS A 20 15.54 3.54 -8.20
N ASN A 21 16.05 4.30 -7.24
CA ASN A 21 15.44 4.40 -5.92
C ASN A 21 14.14 5.22 -6.01
N LEU A 22 13.03 4.67 -5.54
CA LEU A 22 11.71 5.31 -5.59
C LEU A 22 11.05 5.30 -4.21
N PHE A 23 10.52 6.44 -3.80
CA PHE A 23 9.76 6.60 -2.57
C PHE A 23 8.29 6.86 -2.91
N LEU A 24 7.47 5.85 -2.68
CA LEU A 24 6.03 5.89 -2.87
C LEU A 24 5.34 6.23 -1.55
N PHE A 25 4.67 7.37 -1.49
CA PHE A 25 3.98 7.81 -0.28
C PHE A 25 2.57 8.26 -0.56
N GLY A 26 1.80 8.51 0.50
CA GLY A 26 0.44 8.99 0.42
C GLY A 26 -0.43 8.40 1.52
N PRO A 27 -1.65 8.91 1.72
CA PRO A 27 -2.48 8.55 2.85
C PRO A 27 -2.69 7.04 3.01
N GLU A 28 -3.04 6.65 4.23
CA GLU A 28 -3.46 5.28 4.50
C GLU A 28 -4.63 4.87 3.59
N SER A 29 -4.61 3.62 3.14
CA SER A 29 -5.69 3.01 2.37
C SER A 29 -5.99 3.64 1.00
N VAL A 30 -5.05 4.44 0.48
CA VAL A 30 -5.15 5.03 -0.88
C VAL A 30 -4.87 4.02 -2.01
N GLY A 31 -4.35 2.84 -1.68
CA GLY A 31 -4.14 1.73 -2.61
C GLY A 31 -2.69 1.48 -3.06
N LYS A 32 -1.68 2.08 -2.39
CA LYS A 32 -0.25 1.94 -2.74
C LYS A 32 0.18 0.48 -2.98
N THR A 33 -0.07 -0.41 -2.01
CA THR A 33 0.24 -1.84 -2.12
C THR A 33 -0.47 -2.53 -3.29
N VAL A 34 -1.71 -2.14 -3.59
CA VAL A 34 -2.48 -2.72 -4.71
C VAL A 34 -1.89 -2.28 -6.05
N ILE A 35 -1.45 -1.03 -6.16
CA ILE A 35 -0.78 -0.50 -7.35
C ILE A 35 0.51 -1.27 -7.59
N VAL A 36 1.37 -1.39 -6.56
CA VAL A 36 2.65 -2.09 -6.68
C VAL A 36 2.45 -3.56 -7.03
N LYS A 37 1.55 -4.28 -6.34
CA LYS A 37 1.25 -5.69 -6.68
C LYS A 37 0.76 -5.85 -8.12
N HIS A 38 -0.10 -4.94 -8.60
CA HIS A 38 -0.53 -4.97 -9.99
C HIS A 38 0.61 -4.79 -10.99
N VAL A 39 1.58 -3.92 -10.68
CA VAL A 39 2.80 -3.77 -11.49
C VAL A 39 3.57 -5.09 -11.52
N LEU A 40 3.82 -5.70 -10.36
CA LEU A 40 4.54 -6.98 -10.25
C LEU A 40 3.84 -8.10 -11.01
N ASP A 41 2.52 -8.19 -10.92
CA ASP A 41 1.72 -9.19 -11.64
C ASP A 41 1.82 -9.00 -13.17
N LYS A 42 1.95 -7.76 -13.65
CA LYS A 42 1.99 -7.43 -15.09
C LYS A 42 3.38 -7.55 -15.68
N THR A 43 4.42 -7.12 -14.97
CA THR A 43 5.82 -7.15 -15.45
C THR A 43 6.53 -8.46 -15.14
N GLY A 44 5.95 -9.28 -14.26
CA GLY A 44 6.62 -10.42 -13.64
C GLY A 44 7.42 -10.00 -12.40
N ASP A 45 7.60 -10.95 -11.50
CA ASP A 45 8.29 -10.81 -10.21
C ASP A 45 9.77 -11.23 -10.27
N LYS A 46 10.27 -11.61 -11.45
CA LYS A 46 11.66 -12.07 -11.63
C LYS A 46 12.64 -10.93 -11.30
N GLY A 47 13.52 -11.19 -10.34
CA GLY A 47 14.53 -10.23 -9.92
C GLY A 47 14.01 -9.17 -8.96
N ILE A 48 12.87 -9.41 -8.30
CA ILE A 48 12.31 -8.53 -7.28
C ILE A 48 12.23 -9.29 -5.95
N LEU A 49 12.65 -8.66 -4.86
CA LEU A 49 12.37 -9.15 -3.50
C LEU A 49 11.42 -8.18 -2.81
N TYR A 50 10.34 -8.71 -2.27
CA TYR A 50 9.27 -7.93 -1.67
C TYR A 50 9.08 -8.31 -0.20
N SER A 51 9.12 -7.31 0.68
CA SER A 51 8.81 -7.44 2.11
C SER A 51 7.56 -6.62 2.43
N ASP A 52 6.55 -7.27 3.01
CA ASP A 52 5.25 -6.68 3.40
C ASP A 52 5.23 -6.09 4.81
N ASN A 53 6.30 -6.25 5.59
CA ASN A 53 6.38 -5.64 6.91
C ASN A 53 7.81 -5.19 7.25
N CYS A 54 8.01 -3.88 7.15
CA CYS A 54 9.30 -3.26 7.38
C CYS A 54 9.36 -2.44 8.68
N SER A 55 8.63 -2.87 9.73
CA SER A 55 8.71 -2.25 11.06
C SER A 55 10.09 -2.39 11.72
N THR A 56 10.83 -3.45 11.41
CA THR A 56 12.18 -3.70 11.93
C THR A 56 13.08 -4.32 10.87
N ILE A 57 14.40 -4.33 11.12
CA ILE A 57 15.37 -5.08 10.30
C ILE A 57 14.97 -6.57 10.24
N LYS A 58 14.59 -7.17 11.38
CA LYS A 58 14.26 -8.60 11.45
C LYS A 58 13.04 -8.94 10.60
N THR A 59 11.96 -8.15 10.72
CA THR A 59 10.73 -8.38 9.96
C THR A 59 10.96 -8.15 8.47
N SER A 60 11.75 -7.13 8.10
CA SER A 60 12.11 -6.86 6.70
C SER A 60 12.86 -8.04 6.07
N LEU A 61 13.89 -8.54 6.76
CA LEU A 61 14.68 -9.68 6.30
C LEU A 61 13.84 -10.96 6.17
N ALA A 62 12.96 -11.22 7.16
CA ALA A 62 12.05 -12.35 7.09
C ALA A 62 11.07 -12.20 5.92
N GLY A 63 10.56 -10.99 5.66
CA GLY A 63 9.69 -10.68 4.54
C GLY A 63 10.33 -11.02 3.19
N PHE A 64 11.59 -10.63 2.98
CA PHE A 64 12.32 -10.97 1.74
C PHE A 64 12.63 -12.45 1.56
N LEU A 65 12.70 -13.21 2.66
CA LEU A 65 13.08 -14.63 2.65
C LEU A 65 11.87 -15.59 2.69
N LYS A 66 10.64 -15.07 2.81
CA LYS A 66 9.43 -15.88 3.01
C LYS A 66 9.09 -16.82 1.84
N GLY A 67 9.60 -16.54 0.64
CA GLY A 67 9.43 -17.41 -0.53
C GLY A 67 10.34 -18.65 -0.51
N ASP A 68 11.45 -18.59 0.25
CA ASP A 68 12.47 -19.64 0.27
C ASP A 68 12.45 -20.49 1.56
N TYR A 69 11.85 -19.96 2.64
CA TYR A 69 11.89 -20.58 3.97
C TYR A 69 10.54 -20.47 4.69
N ASP A 70 10.25 -21.46 5.53
CA ASP A 70 9.08 -21.47 6.40
C ASP A 70 9.08 -20.32 7.42
N SER A 71 7.90 -19.83 7.76
CA SER A 71 7.70 -18.74 8.74
C SER A 71 8.22 -19.09 10.14
N SER A 72 8.03 -20.35 10.57
CA SER A 72 8.54 -20.87 11.85
C SER A 72 10.07 -20.83 11.88
N PHE A 73 10.72 -21.23 10.78
CA PHE A 73 12.17 -21.15 10.64
C PHE A 73 12.67 -19.71 10.74
N LEU A 74 12.06 -18.79 10.00
CA LEU A 74 12.48 -17.38 9.95
C LEU A 74 12.29 -16.68 11.31
N SER A 75 11.17 -16.96 12.00
CA SER A 75 10.86 -16.33 13.30
C SER A 75 11.85 -16.73 14.41
N CYS A 76 12.35 -17.96 14.41
CA CYS A 76 13.34 -18.46 15.38
C CYS A 76 14.75 -17.89 15.15
N ARG A 77 15.04 -17.29 13.99
CA ARG A 77 16.39 -16.78 13.68
C ARG A 77 16.64 -15.40 14.29
N ASN A 78 17.90 -15.14 14.62
CA ASN A 78 18.36 -13.80 14.97
C ASN A 78 18.70 -12.99 13.71
N ILE A 79 18.83 -11.67 13.88
CA ILE A 79 19.08 -10.73 12.78
C ILE A 79 20.36 -11.10 12.02
N THR A 80 21.44 -11.44 12.72
CA THR A 80 22.73 -11.80 12.10
C THR A 80 22.60 -13.00 11.15
N SER A 81 21.84 -14.02 11.55
CA SER A 81 21.60 -15.21 10.72
C SER A 81 20.77 -14.88 9.49
N LEU A 82 19.69 -14.09 9.66
CA LEU A 82 18.84 -13.65 8.56
C LEU A 82 19.61 -12.77 7.57
N ARG A 83 20.48 -11.87 8.06
CA ARG A 83 21.36 -11.06 7.21
C ARG A 83 22.22 -11.94 6.32
N LYS A 84 22.87 -12.98 6.87
CA LYS A 84 23.72 -13.89 6.08
C LYS A 84 22.94 -14.57 4.94
N LEU A 85 21.72 -15.04 5.22
CA LEU A 85 20.86 -15.66 4.20
C LEU A 85 20.44 -14.64 3.13
N PHE A 86 20.01 -13.46 3.57
CA PHE A 86 19.61 -12.37 2.70
C PHE A 86 20.74 -11.90 1.78
N TYR A 87 21.92 -11.55 2.31
CA TYR A 87 23.04 -11.11 1.48
C TYR A 87 23.52 -12.18 0.51
N LYS A 88 23.49 -13.47 0.88
CA LYS A 88 23.80 -14.57 -0.04
C LYS A 88 22.86 -14.57 -1.26
N LYS A 89 21.58 -14.29 -1.04
CA LYS A 89 20.57 -14.21 -2.10
C LYS A 89 20.74 -12.93 -2.92
N VAL A 90 20.82 -11.79 -2.25
CA VAL A 90 20.84 -10.46 -2.86
C VAL A 90 22.10 -10.20 -3.69
N HIS A 91 23.30 -10.62 -3.23
CA HIS A 91 24.51 -10.49 -4.05
C HIS A 91 24.50 -11.40 -5.28
N LYS A 92 23.88 -12.58 -5.18
CA LYS A 92 23.79 -13.53 -6.30
C LYS A 92 22.78 -13.07 -7.35
N GLU A 93 21.61 -12.64 -6.91
CA GLU A 93 20.46 -12.36 -7.78
C GLU A 93 20.38 -10.88 -8.20
N LYS A 94 21.06 -9.99 -7.47
CA LYS A 94 21.00 -8.52 -7.63
C LYS A 94 19.55 -8.01 -7.82
N PRO A 95 18.63 -8.36 -6.91
CA PRO A 95 17.23 -8.02 -7.06
C PRO A 95 16.99 -6.51 -6.88
N TYR A 96 15.84 -6.05 -7.35
CA TYR A 96 15.24 -4.78 -6.94
C TYR A 96 14.45 -5.01 -5.64
N LEU A 97 14.64 -4.17 -4.63
CA LEU A 97 14.09 -4.39 -3.29
C LEU A 97 12.83 -3.57 -3.08
N ILE A 98 11.74 -4.18 -2.60
CA ILE A 98 10.51 -3.47 -2.26
C ILE A 98 10.24 -3.61 -0.77
N PHE A 99 10.22 -2.48 -0.08
CA PHE A 99 9.89 -2.37 1.34
C PHE A 99 8.51 -1.76 1.47
N ASP A 100 7.51 -2.61 1.70
CA ASP A 100 6.14 -2.17 1.97
C ASP A 100 5.92 -1.88 3.45
N HIS A 101 5.00 -0.96 3.72
CA HIS A 101 4.66 -0.51 5.07
C HIS A 101 5.86 0.01 5.87
N MET A 102 6.70 0.84 5.24
CA MET A 102 7.76 1.58 5.92
C MET A 102 7.15 2.58 6.89
N GLY A 103 7.58 2.49 8.15
CA GLY A 103 7.25 3.43 9.22
C GLY A 103 8.49 4.16 9.72
N SER A 104 8.49 4.56 10.99
CA SER A 104 9.62 5.23 11.61
C SER A 104 10.85 4.31 11.69
N VAL A 105 11.96 4.78 11.12
CA VAL A 105 13.25 4.09 11.11
C VAL A 105 14.18 4.78 12.10
N GLY A 106 14.77 4.00 13.02
CA GLY A 106 15.85 4.47 13.90
C GLY A 106 17.24 4.20 13.32
N SER A 107 18.27 4.76 13.95
CA SER A 107 19.61 4.87 13.37
C SER A 107 20.29 3.54 13.01
N LYS A 108 20.01 2.47 13.76
CA LYS A 108 20.51 1.12 13.44
C LYS A 108 19.94 0.58 12.14
N PHE A 109 18.66 0.84 11.88
CA PHE A 109 18.00 0.38 10.67
C PHE A 109 18.33 1.32 9.50
N PHE A 110 18.43 2.63 9.75
CA PHE A 110 18.97 3.58 8.77
C PHE A 110 20.35 3.13 8.25
N SER A 111 21.32 2.89 9.15
CA SER A 111 22.67 2.47 8.74
C SER A 111 22.65 1.14 7.97
N TYR A 112 21.75 0.23 8.31
CA TYR A 112 21.57 -1.00 7.53
C TYR A 112 21.04 -0.73 6.12
N LEU A 113 20.05 0.16 5.97
CA LEU A 113 19.48 0.53 4.68
C LEU A 113 20.50 1.29 3.82
N GLU A 114 21.23 2.24 4.40
CA GLU A 114 22.28 3.00 3.72
C GLU A 114 23.30 2.08 3.03
N ASN A 115 23.89 1.14 3.79
CA ASN A 115 24.83 0.15 3.24
C ASN A 115 24.20 -0.78 2.18
N LEU A 116 22.89 -1.00 2.24
CA LEU A 116 22.19 -1.89 1.30
C LEU A 116 21.90 -1.18 -0.02
N LEU A 117 21.55 0.10 0.04
CA LEU A 117 21.15 0.90 -1.12
C LEU A 117 22.33 1.25 -2.04
N ASP A 118 23.57 1.20 -1.53
CA ASP A 118 24.79 1.39 -2.34
C ASP A 118 24.91 0.36 -3.48
N GLU A 119 24.42 -0.87 -3.27
CA GLU A 119 24.50 -1.95 -4.26
C GLU A 119 23.13 -2.37 -4.83
N HIS A 120 22.04 -2.05 -4.13
CA HIS A 120 20.71 -2.56 -4.43
C HIS A 120 19.65 -1.46 -4.45
N PRO A 121 19.09 -1.12 -5.62
CA PRO A 121 18.03 -0.13 -5.73
C PRO A 121 16.76 -0.63 -5.04
N ALA A 122 15.99 0.33 -4.51
CA ALA A 122 14.81 0.01 -3.73
C ALA A 122 13.60 0.93 -3.98
N LEU A 123 12.42 0.35 -3.80
CA LEU A 123 11.16 1.05 -3.64
C LEU A 123 10.75 1.01 -2.17
N PHE A 124 10.59 2.19 -1.57
CA PHE A 124 10.07 2.36 -0.22
C PHE A 124 8.63 2.83 -0.28
N ILE A 125 7.72 2.16 0.44
CA ILE A 125 6.30 2.49 0.48
C ILE A 125 5.92 2.92 1.88
N ALA A 126 5.55 4.19 2.06
CA ALA A 126 5.24 4.78 3.36
C ALA A 126 3.90 5.53 3.36
N ARG A 127 3.39 5.87 4.55
CA ARG A 127 2.17 6.68 4.70
C ARG A 127 2.41 8.17 4.48
N SER A 128 3.61 8.65 4.81
CA SER A 128 3.94 10.07 4.81
C SER A 128 5.42 10.27 4.51
N PRO A 129 5.82 11.38 3.87
CA PRO A 129 7.22 11.79 3.76
C PRO A 129 7.72 12.52 5.03
N ASP A 130 6.84 12.80 5.99
CA ASP A 130 7.17 13.59 7.18
C ASP A 130 8.25 12.91 8.04
N PRO A 131 9.40 13.56 8.29
CA PRO A 131 10.43 13.06 9.20
C PRO A 131 9.89 12.65 10.59
N GLY A 132 8.83 13.29 11.09
CA GLY A 132 8.19 12.91 12.34
C GLY A 132 7.55 11.51 12.31
N GLU A 133 7.12 11.05 11.13
CA GLU A 133 6.50 9.73 10.95
C GLU A 133 7.50 8.66 10.49
N ILE A 134 8.51 9.04 9.69
CA ILE A 134 9.46 8.09 9.09
C ILE A 134 10.85 8.08 9.75
N GLY A 135 11.13 9.00 10.68
CA GLY A 135 12.39 9.07 11.42
C GLY A 135 13.60 9.27 10.51
N ASP A 136 14.67 8.52 10.79
CA ASP A 136 15.95 8.61 10.08
C ASP A 136 15.83 8.18 8.60
N LEU A 137 14.74 7.52 8.20
CA LEU A 137 14.47 7.20 6.79
C LEU A 137 14.47 8.46 5.91
N SER A 138 14.01 9.58 6.46
CA SER A 138 13.96 10.88 5.77
C SER A 138 15.32 11.31 5.23
N LEU A 139 16.40 10.92 5.91
CA LEU A 139 17.78 11.21 5.52
C LEU A 139 18.26 10.38 4.32
N LEU A 140 17.58 9.30 3.94
CA LEU A 140 17.88 8.55 2.70
C LEU A 140 17.13 9.11 1.49
N LEU A 141 15.99 9.76 1.72
CA LEU A 141 15.06 10.17 0.67
C LEU A 141 15.58 11.28 -0.25
N PHE A 142 16.74 11.88 0.02
CA PHE A 142 17.36 12.84 -0.91
C PHE A 142 17.82 12.16 -2.22
N SER A 143 18.10 10.85 -2.16
CA SER A 143 18.56 10.05 -3.30
C SER A 143 17.43 9.29 -4.01
N PHE A 144 16.18 9.55 -3.61
CA PHE A 144 15.00 8.85 -4.10
C PHE A 144 14.17 9.77 -4.99
N ASP A 145 13.73 9.25 -6.13
CA ASP A 145 12.59 9.82 -6.84
C ASP A 145 11.35 9.69 -5.95
N LYS A 146 10.43 10.65 -6.01
CA LYS A 146 9.28 10.74 -5.10
C LYS A 146 7.98 10.67 -5.88
N LEU A 147 7.12 9.73 -5.50
CA LEU A 147 5.80 9.53 -6.11
C LEU A 147 4.72 9.56 -5.02
N GLU A 148 3.83 10.55 -5.09
CA GLU A 148 2.68 10.65 -4.19
C GLU A 148 1.46 9.96 -4.79
N VAL A 149 0.81 9.11 -4.01
CA VAL A 149 -0.49 8.51 -4.34
C VAL A 149 -1.57 9.24 -3.57
N CYS A 150 -2.29 10.11 -4.28
CA CYS A 150 -3.40 10.88 -3.73
C CYS A 150 -4.71 10.10 -3.76
N ASN A 151 -5.70 10.53 -2.97
CA ASN A 151 -7.08 10.06 -3.10
C ASN A 151 -7.60 10.24 -4.53
N LEU A 152 -8.54 9.41 -4.94
CA LEU A 152 -9.12 9.49 -6.28
C LEU A 152 -9.86 10.81 -6.47
N ASN A 153 -9.66 11.44 -7.62
CA ASN A 153 -10.51 12.55 -8.04
C ASN A 153 -11.97 12.08 -8.22
N ARG A 154 -12.88 13.04 -8.34
CA ARG A 154 -14.32 12.75 -8.44
C ARG A 154 -14.67 11.79 -9.58
N LYS A 155 -14.03 11.93 -10.75
CA LYS A 155 -14.28 11.08 -11.92
C LYS A 155 -13.95 9.62 -11.60
N HIS A 156 -12.71 9.36 -11.18
CA HIS A 156 -12.24 8.00 -10.88
C HIS A 156 -12.92 7.41 -9.65
N ALA A 157 -13.25 8.23 -8.65
CA ALA A 157 -14.03 7.79 -7.51
C ALA A 157 -15.44 7.34 -7.92
N PHE A 158 -16.12 8.08 -8.82
CA PHE A 158 -17.44 7.70 -9.30
C PHE A 158 -17.40 6.40 -10.13
N GLU A 159 -16.36 6.20 -10.93
CA GLU A 159 -16.13 4.94 -11.64
C GLU A 159 -15.95 3.79 -10.64
N LEU A 160 -15.15 3.96 -9.58
CA LEU A 160 -14.95 2.95 -8.54
C LEU A 160 -16.23 2.66 -7.75
N ILE A 161 -17.01 3.69 -7.41
CA ILE A 161 -18.31 3.52 -6.74
C ILE A 161 -19.27 2.71 -7.63
N THR A 162 -19.29 2.99 -8.93
CA THR A 162 -20.14 2.26 -9.89
C THR A 162 -19.77 0.79 -9.94
N HIS A 163 -18.47 0.51 -10.01
CA HIS A 163 -17.96 -0.86 -9.94
C HIS A 163 -18.44 -1.57 -8.67
N PHE A 164 -18.42 -0.90 -7.51
CA PHE A 164 -18.89 -1.53 -6.26
C PHE A 164 -20.40 -1.69 -6.16
N ILE A 165 -21.18 -0.77 -6.73
CA ILE A 165 -22.65 -0.94 -6.88
C ILE A 165 -22.93 -2.24 -7.61
N GLU A 166 -22.27 -2.46 -8.74
CA GLU A 166 -22.44 -3.65 -9.57
C GLU A 166 -21.91 -4.89 -8.85
N SER A 167 -20.67 -4.85 -8.34
CA SER A 167 -20.01 -6.02 -7.74
C SER A 167 -20.67 -6.50 -6.45
N PHE A 168 -21.31 -5.60 -5.70
CA PHE A 168 -22.04 -5.94 -4.48
C PHE A 168 -23.54 -6.12 -4.71
N GLY A 169 -24.03 -5.97 -5.95
CA GLY A 169 -25.46 -6.09 -6.27
C GLY A 169 -26.34 -5.08 -5.54
N LEU A 170 -25.86 -3.84 -5.36
CA LEU A 170 -26.60 -2.81 -4.63
C LEU A 170 -27.78 -2.31 -5.46
N VAL A 171 -28.98 -2.38 -4.87
CA VAL A 171 -30.19 -1.76 -5.44
C VAL A 171 -30.25 -0.30 -5.00
N VAL A 172 -29.92 0.62 -5.91
CA VAL A 172 -29.86 2.07 -5.63
C VAL A 172 -30.79 2.82 -6.59
N ASP A 173 -31.80 3.51 -6.05
CA ASP A 173 -32.78 4.25 -6.85
C ASP A 173 -32.18 5.51 -7.49
N LYS A 174 -31.46 6.34 -6.71
CA LYS A 174 -30.82 7.58 -7.16
C LYS A 174 -29.30 7.43 -7.20
N VAL A 175 -28.77 6.77 -8.23
CA VAL A 175 -27.34 6.46 -8.39
C VAL A 175 -26.44 7.71 -8.26
N ASP A 176 -26.82 8.83 -8.86
CA ASP A 176 -25.99 10.05 -8.80
C ASP A 176 -25.96 10.68 -7.41
N HIS A 177 -27.07 10.60 -6.66
CA HIS A 177 -27.09 11.04 -5.26
C HIS A 177 -26.21 10.13 -4.41
N PHE A 178 -26.31 8.81 -4.60
CA PHE A 178 -25.47 7.84 -3.91
C PHE A 178 -23.99 8.10 -4.17
N ARG A 179 -23.56 8.26 -5.44
CA ARG A 179 -22.17 8.57 -5.79
C ARG A 179 -21.67 9.86 -5.12
N LYS A 180 -22.49 10.91 -5.10
CA LYS A 180 -22.15 12.18 -4.43
C LYS A 180 -21.95 11.99 -2.92
N GLU A 181 -22.85 11.26 -2.26
CA GLU A 181 -22.74 11.02 -0.82
C GLU A 181 -21.55 10.12 -0.45
N VAL A 182 -21.31 9.04 -1.20
CA VAL A 182 -20.14 8.18 -0.98
C VAL A 182 -18.84 8.96 -1.19
N PHE A 183 -18.76 9.78 -2.24
CA PHE A 183 -17.58 10.63 -2.47
C PHE A 183 -17.39 11.67 -1.36
N ARG A 184 -18.47 12.32 -0.91
CA ARG A 184 -18.44 13.30 0.18
C ARG A 184 -17.92 12.69 1.49
N LEU A 185 -18.28 11.45 1.78
CA LEU A 185 -17.88 10.74 3.00
C LEU A 185 -16.47 10.15 2.93
N SER A 186 -16.02 9.76 1.74
CA SER A 186 -14.71 9.11 1.52
C SER A 186 -13.60 10.06 1.11
N SER A 187 -13.94 11.25 0.61
CA SER A 187 -13.01 12.18 -0.02
C SER A 187 -12.14 11.51 -1.10
N GLY A 188 -12.69 10.51 -1.80
CA GLY A 188 -11.98 9.76 -2.85
C GLY A 188 -11.07 8.63 -2.36
N ASN A 189 -11.03 8.34 -1.05
CA ASN A 189 -10.22 7.24 -0.52
C ASN A 189 -10.80 5.86 -0.96
N PRO A 190 -10.06 5.03 -1.71
CA PRO A 190 -10.60 3.78 -2.28
C PRO A 190 -11.11 2.77 -1.26
N ALA A 191 -10.41 2.58 -0.12
CA ALA A 191 -10.90 1.65 0.91
C ALA A 191 -12.17 2.17 1.57
N THR A 192 -12.21 3.47 1.89
CA THR A 192 -13.42 4.08 2.46
C THR A 192 -14.61 3.98 1.50
N ILE A 193 -14.38 4.18 0.19
CA ILE A 193 -15.40 3.97 -0.84
C ILE A 193 -15.93 2.53 -0.78
N ARG A 194 -15.03 1.54 -0.76
CA ARG A 194 -15.39 0.12 -0.68
C ARG A 194 -16.20 -0.19 0.57
N GLU A 195 -15.75 0.30 1.73
CA GLU A 195 -16.42 0.11 3.02
C GLU A 195 -17.83 0.70 2.99
N ILE A 196 -17.99 1.95 2.54
CA ILE A 196 -19.31 2.59 2.50
C ILE A 196 -20.26 1.80 1.59
N CYS A 197 -19.78 1.37 0.41
CA CYS A 197 -20.58 0.55 -0.50
C CYS A 197 -20.94 -0.80 0.12
N HIS A 198 -20.02 -1.42 0.87
CA HIS A 198 -20.28 -2.68 1.56
C HIS A 198 -21.35 -2.54 2.64
N TYR A 199 -21.26 -1.52 3.50
CA TYR A 199 -22.30 -1.28 4.51
C TYR A 199 -23.63 -0.91 3.86
N ALA A 200 -23.64 -0.17 2.75
CA ALA A 200 -24.88 0.22 2.07
C ALA A 200 -25.70 -0.98 1.56
N GLY A 201 -25.06 -2.15 1.42
CA GLY A 201 -25.73 -3.41 1.09
C GLY A 201 -26.56 -4.00 2.23
N LYS A 202 -26.27 -3.67 3.49
CA LYS A 202 -26.95 -4.24 4.67
C LYS A 202 -28.32 -3.62 4.89
N GLU A 203 -29.31 -4.44 5.22
CA GLU A 203 -30.71 -4.03 5.39
C GLU A 203 -30.93 -3.01 6.52
N GLU A 204 -30.14 -3.07 7.60
CA GLU A 204 -30.22 -2.15 8.74
C GLU A 204 -29.99 -0.66 8.37
N TYR A 205 -29.29 -0.41 7.25
CA TYR A 205 -29.04 0.94 6.75
C TYR A 205 -30.02 1.38 5.66
N LYS A 206 -30.99 0.54 5.29
CA LYS A 206 -32.01 0.85 4.28
C LYS A 206 -33.33 1.24 4.96
N VAL A 207 -34.00 2.25 4.42
CA VAL A 207 -35.41 2.59 4.75
C VAL A 207 -36.16 2.81 3.46
N GLY A 208 -36.98 1.84 3.09
CA GLY A 208 -37.58 1.80 1.75
C GLY A 208 -36.48 1.81 0.69
N LYS A 209 -36.42 2.89 -0.10
CA LYS A 209 -35.41 3.10 -1.15
C LYS A 209 -34.24 4.00 -0.73
N GLU A 210 -34.24 4.50 0.50
CA GLU A 210 -33.22 5.42 1.00
C GLU A 210 -32.17 4.72 1.84
N ILE A 211 -30.94 5.27 1.82
CA ILE A 211 -29.81 4.78 2.60
C ILE A 211 -29.49 5.77 3.71
N LYS A 212 -29.42 5.26 4.95
CA LYS A 212 -29.07 6.02 6.16
C LYS A 212 -27.56 6.29 6.23
N PHE A 213 -27.04 7.14 5.34
CA PHE A 213 -25.61 7.46 5.25
C PHE A 213 -24.96 7.93 6.56
N ARG A 214 -25.71 8.67 7.40
CA ARG A 214 -25.19 9.14 8.70
C ARG A 214 -24.92 7.99 9.67
N LEU A 215 -25.89 7.08 9.82
CA LEU A 215 -25.78 5.92 10.72
C LEU A 215 -24.69 4.98 10.21
N LEU A 216 -24.73 4.65 8.92
CA LEU A 216 -23.72 3.82 8.27
C LEU A 216 -22.30 4.35 8.47
N ASN A 217 -22.08 5.65 8.27
CA ASN A 217 -20.75 6.22 8.41
C ASN A 217 -20.28 6.29 9.88
N LEU A 218 -21.21 6.37 10.83
CA LEU A 218 -20.89 6.30 12.25
C LEU A 218 -20.41 4.90 12.62
N ASP A 219 -21.19 3.87 12.28
CA ASP A 219 -20.87 2.48 12.61
C ASP A 219 -19.56 2.03 11.95
N ARG A 220 -19.36 2.36 10.66
CA ARG A 220 -18.11 2.12 9.94
C ARG A 220 -16.90 2.70 10.67
N LYS A 221 -17.01 3.93 11.19
CA LYS A 221 -15.93 4.58 11.93
C LYS A 221 -15.70 3.93 13.30
N ILE A 222 -16.76 3.49 13.98
CA ILE A 222 -16.66 2.76 15.25
C ILE A 222 -15.93 1.44 15.04
N ASP A 223 -16.29 0.68 13.99
CA ASP A 223 -15.66 -0.60 13.70
C ASP A 223 -14.17 -0.44 13.31
N ALA A 224 -13.82 0.65 12.62
CA ALA A 224 -12.43 0.98 12.32
C ALA A 224 -11.56 1.30 13.56
N LEU A 225 -12.16 1.65 14.70
CA LEU A 225 -11.47 1.93 15.97
C LEU A 225 -11.35 0.70 16.88
N ARG A 226 -12.03 -0.40 16.55
CA ARG A 226 -12.02 -1.65 17.32
C ARG A 226 -10.92 -2.63 16.87
N LEU A 227 -10.08 -2.21 15.94
CA LEU A 227 -8.89 -2.90 15.43
C LEU A 227 -7.63 -2.37 16.13
#